data_AF-A0A7W8AMV5-F1
#
_entry.id   AF-A0A7W8AMV5-F1
#
_cell.length_a   1.000
_cell.length_b   1.000
_cell.length_c   1.000
_cell.angle_alpha   90.00
_cell.angle_beta   90.00
_cell.angle_gamma   90.00
#
_symmetry.space_group_name_H-M   'P 1'
#
loop_
_entity.id
_entity.type
_entity.pdbx_description
1 polymer ?
#
loop_
_entity_poly.entity_id
_entity_poly.type
_entity_poly.pdbx_seq_one_letter_code
_entity_poly.pdbx_strand_id
1 'polypeptide(L)'
;MDTIGNTLVMTACEQANKQPSPTASAIDSQSIKTTESGGIRGFDAGKKIVGSKRHIVLDILRLKFGLVIHSAGIQDRNGAPDVLKSIFKRWPWLRYIFANGGYAGPKFKGRLEKVGKFTMGIIKRSDQALGFELLSRRWVVEHTFA
;
A
#
# COMPACT_ATOMS: atom_id res chain seq x y z
N MET A 1 14.78 1.36 8.81
CA MET A 1 13.68 0.38 8.62
C MET A 1 12.85 0.44 9.89
N ASP A 2 11.55 0.67 9.80
CA ASP A 2 10.67 0.86 10.95
C ASP A 2 10.52 -0.45 11.75
N THR A 3 11.30 -0.60 12.83
CA THR A 3 11.34 -1.82 13.65
C THR A 3 10.02 -2.05 14.39
N ILE A 4 9.30 -0.98 14.75
CA ILE A 4 8.07 -1.05 15.54
C ILE A 4 6.97 -1.72 14.71
N GLY A 5 6.73 -1.27 13.48
CA GLY A 5 5.70 -1.85 12.61
C GLY A 5 5.93 -3.34 12.36
N ASN A 6 7.19 -3.77 12.22
CA ASN A 6 7.51 -5.17 12.02
C ASN A 6 7.20 -6.01 13.27
N THR A 7 7.64 -5.57 14.45
CA THR A 7 7.37 -6.28 15.71
C THR A 7 5.87 -6.38 15.97
N LEU A 8 5.12 -5.30 15.74
CA LEU A 8 3.66 -5.29 15.91
C LEU A 8 2.98 -6.33 15.01
N VAL A 9 3.38 -6.42 13.74
CA VAL A 9 2.82 -7.44 12.84
C VAL A 9 3.14 -8.86 13.32
N MET A 10 4.38 -9.13 13.75
CA MET A 10 4.77 -10.45 14.26
C MET A 10 3.93 -10.83 15.49
N THR A 11 3.87 -9.95 16.49
CA THR A 11 3.14 -10.18 17.75
C THR A 11 1.64 -10.34 17.50
N ALA A 12 1.05 -9.52 16.64
CA ALA A 12 -0.37 -9.64 16.32
C ALA A 12 -0.70 -10.93 15.54
N CYS A 13 0.19 -11.39 14.67
CA CYS A 13 0.02 -12.70 14.03
C CYS A 13 0.00 -13.82 15.07
N GLU A 14 0.94 -13.81 16.01
CA GLU A 14 1.00 -14.81 17.10
C GLU A 14 -0.26 -14.77 17.97
N GLN A 15 -0.71 -13.58 18.38
CA GLN A 15 -1.94 -13.41 19.15
C GLN A 15 -3.19 -13.89 18.39
N ALA A 16 -3.18 -13.79 17.06
CA ALA A 16 -4.24 -14.30 16.20
C ALA A 16 -4.09 -15.80 15.86
N ASN A 17 -3.16 -16.53 16.51
CA ASN A 17 -2.81 -17.93 16.21
C ASN A 17 -2.41 -18.15 14.74
N LYS A 18 -1.71 -17.17 14.14
CA LYS A 18 -1.16 -17.22 12.79
C LYS A 18 0.35 -17.26 12.84
N GLN A 19 0.96 -17.77 11.78
CA GLN A 19 2.41 -17.69 11.60
C GLN A 19 2.86 -16.21 11.58
N PRO A 20 3.88 -15.81 12.36
CA PRO A 20 4.45 -14.46 12.34
C PRO A 20 5.32 -14.31 11.09
N SER A 21 4.70 -14.43 9.93
CA SER A 21 5.32 -14.44 8.61
C SER A 21 4.25 -14.09 7.59
N PRO A 22 3.85 -12.80 7.48
CA PRO A 22 2.81 -12.36 6.57
C PRO A 22 3.20 -12.69 5.13
N THR A 23 2.38 -13.52 4.48
CA THR A 23 2.52 -13.89 3.06
C THR A 23 1.63 -13.05 2.14
N ALA A 24 0.69 -12.31 2.73
CA ALA A 24 -0.24 -11.43 2.05
C ALA A 24 -0.29 -10.05 2.72
N SER A 25 -0.45 -9.00 1.92
CA SER A 25 -0.58 -7.62 2.39
C SER A 25 -1.50 -6.80 1.49
N ALA A 26 -1.94 -5.64 1.97
CA ALA A 26 -2.59 -4.62 1.16
C ALA A 26 -1.65 -3.42 0.97
N ILE A 27 -1.74 -2.76 -0.18
CA ILE A 27 -1.05 -1.50 -0.46
C ILE A 27 -2.06 -0.43 -0.84
N ASP A 28 -1.85 0.77 -0.30
CA ASP A 28 -2.60 1.96 -0.70
C ASP A 28 -1.75 3.22 -0.57
N SER A 29 -2.28 4.33 -1.08
CA SER A 29 -1.66 5.63 -0.91
C SER A 29 -2.63 6.70 -0.46
N GLN A 30 -2.11 7.65 0.32
CA GLN A 30 -2.85 8.83 0.69
C GLN A 30 -2.03 10.09 0.43
N SER A 31 -2.62 11.02 -0.32
CA SER A 31 -2.08 12.36 -0.52
C SER A 31 -2.60 13.25 0.60
N ILE A 32 -1.69 13.98 1.25
CA ILE A 32 -1.98 14.92 2.33
C ILE A 32 -1.49 16.31 1.94
N LYS A 33 -2.26 17.35 2.31
CA LYS A 33 -1.83 18.74 2.11
C LYS A 33 -0.68 19.05 3.08
N THR A 34 0.36 19.68 2.60
CA THR A 34 1.47 20.16 3.44
C THR A 34 1.43 21.69 3.54
N THR A 35 2.03 22.24 4.61
CA THR A 35 2.24 23.68 4.76
C THR A 35 3.36 24.17 3.84
N GLU A 36 3.52 25.49 3.73
CA GLU A 36 4.49 26.13 2.81
C GLU A 36 5.96 25.87 3.19
N SER A 37 6.21 25.47 4.44
CA SER A 37 7.55 25.35 5.02
C SER A 37 8.09 23.91 4.98
N GLY A 38 8.58 23.49 3.80
CA GLY A 38 9.62 22.45 3.65
C GLY A 38 9.19 20.98 3.57
N GLY A 39 9.68 20.28 2.53
CA GLY A 39 9.54 18.82 2.36
C GLY A 39 9.30 18.38 0.91
N ILE A 40 9.20 17.06 0.70
CA ILE A 40 8.86 16.48 -0.62
C ILE A 40 7.41 16.87 -0.97
N ARG A 41 7.21 17.65 -2.04
CA ARG A 41 5.90 18.14 -2.47
C ARG A 41 5.62 17.88 -3.95
N GLY A 42 4.35 17.85 -4.32
CA GLY A 42 3.87 17.89 -5.69
C GLY A 42 2.36 18.04 -5.75
N PHE A 43 1.83 18.08 -6.96
CA PHE A 43 0.40 18.25 -7.19
C PHE A 43 -0.26 16.92 -7.55
N ASP A 44 -1.20 16.47 -6.72
CA ASP A 44 -2.09 15.37 -7.05
C ASP A 44 -3.28 15.91 -7.84
N ALA A 45 -3.29 15.70 -9.15
CA ALA A 45 -4.36 16.19 -10.01
C ALA A 45 -5.73 15.53 -9.72
N GLY A 46 -5.73 14.28 -9.24
CA GLY A 46 -6.97 13.56 -8.91
C GLY A 46 -7.64 14.11 -7.66
N LYS A 47 -6.84 14.53 -6.67
CA LYS A 47 -7.31 15.14 -5.41
C LYS A 47 -7.30 16.67 -5.43
N LYS A 48 -6.68 17.27 -6.43
CA LYS A 48 -6.43 18.72 -6.56
C LYS A 48 -5.74 19.31 -5.33
N ILE A 49 -4.77 18.59 -4.77
CA ILE A 49 -4.00 19.05 -3.61
C ILE A 49 -2.51 19.16 -3.93
N VAL A 50 -1.86 20.15 -3.32
CA VAL A 50 -0.41 20.25 -3.25
C VAL A 50 0.05 19.66 -1.92
N GLY A 51 0.95 18.68 -1.98
CA GLY A 51 1.56 18.14 -0.77
C GLY A 51 2.34 16.86 -1.00
N SER A 52 2.33 15.97 -0.01
CA SER A 52 3.05 14.70 -0.02
C SER A 52 2.08 13.53 -0.14
N LYS A 53 2.56 12.38 -0.64
CA LYS A 53 1.81 11.13 -0.70
C LYS A 53 2.50 10.07 0.12
N ARG A 54 1.78 9.44 1.04
CA ARG A 54 2.25 8.29 1.81
C ARG A 54 1.76 7.02 1.14
N HIS A 55 2.70 6.18 0.69
CA HIS A 55 2.43 4.81 0.27
C HIS A 55 2.62 3.89 1.47
N ILE A 56 1.60 3.11 1.80
CA ILE A 56 1.55 2.28 2.99
C ILE A 56 1.33 0.83 2.60
N VAL A 57 2.02 -0.08 3.30
CA VAL A 57 1.77 -1.53 3.24
C VAL A 57 1.26 -2.00 4.60
N LEU A 58 0.15 -2.73 4.55
CA LEU A 58 -0.59 -3.24 5.70
C LEU A 58 -0.70 -4.76 5.63
N ASP A 59 -0.63 -5.43 6.77
CA ASP A 59 -0.87 -6.87 6.82
C ASP A 59 -2.38 -7.17 6.77
N ILE A 60 -2.75 -8.45 6.82
CA ILE A 60 -4.15 -8.88 6.83
C ILE A 60 -4.90 -8.48 8.12
N LEU A 61 -4.18 -8.21 9.21
CA LEU A 61 -4.71 -7.67 10.47
C LEU A 61 -4.74 -6.13 10.49
N ARG A 62 -4.45 -5.47 9.35
CA ARG A 62 -4.47 -4.00 9.16
C ARG A 62 -3.37 -3.24 9.90
N LEU A 63 -2.28 -3.91 10.24
CA LEU A 63 -1.11 -3.32 10.87
C LEU A 63 -0.09 -2.89 9.82
N LYS A 64 0.45 -1.68 10.00
CA LYS A 64 1.43 -1.08 9.10
C LYS A 64 2.82 -1.62 9.34
N PHE A 65 3.46 -2.07 8.26
CA PHE A 65 4.86 -2.49 8.28
C PHE A 65 5.67 -1.98 7.08
N GLY A 66 5.05 -1.23 6.18
CA GLY A 66 5.73 -0.48 5.11
C GLY A 66 5.21 0.94 4.99
N LEU A 67 6.11 1.90 4.85
CA LEU A 67 5.79 3.31 4.63
C LEU A 67 6.90 3.96 3.80
N VAL A 68 6.52 4.62 2.71
CA VAL A 68 7.39 5.56 1.98
C VAL A 68 6.60 6.83 1.69
N ILE A 69 7.26 7.98 1.84
CA ILE A 69 6.66 9.29 1.54
C ILE A 69 7.24 9.80 0.23
N HIS A 70 6.35 10.14 -0.68
CA HIS A 70 6.63 10.67 -2.01
C HIS A 70 6.05 12.08 -2.17
N SER A 71 6.40 12.70 -3.29
CA SER A 71 5.68 13.86 -3.80
C SER A 71 4.26 13.45 -4.18
N ALA A 72 3.25 14.29 -3.89
CA ALA A 72 1.86 13.93 -4.21
C ALA A 72 1.58 13.79 -5.72
N GLY A 73 2.45 14.32 -6.58
CA GLY A 73 2.38 14.11 -8.03
C GLY A 73 2.78 12.70 -8.48
N ILE A 74 3.35 11.87 -7.60
CA ILE A 74 3.69 10.49 -7.92
C ILE A 74 2.41 9.65 -7.99
N GLN A 75 2.20 9.02 -9.16
CA GLN A 75 1.10 8.09 -9.34
C GLN A 75 1.31 6.80 -8.54
N ASP A 76 0.22 6.15 -8.18
CA ASP A 76 0.22 4.99 -7.27
C ASP A 76 1.11 3.86 -7.80
N ARG A 77 0.95 3.51 -9.08
CA ARG A 77 1.79 2.57 -9.82
C ARG A 77 3.28 2.95 -9.92
N ASN A 78 3.63 4.21 -9.68
CA ASN A 78 5.01 4.69 -9.73
C ASN A 78 5.68 4.62 -8.35
N GLY A 79 4.95 4.90 -7.27
CA GLY A 79 5.48 4.85 -5.90
C GLY A 79 5.45 3.44 -5.27
N ALA A 80 4.53 2.57 -5.72
CA ALA A 80 4.40 1.21 -5.19
C ALA A 80 5.69 0.37 -5.18
N PRO A 81 6.52 0.36 -6.24
CA PRO A 81 7.77 -0.39 -6.24
C PRO A 81 8.72 0.02 -5.10
N ASP A 82 8.75 1.31 -4.73
CA ASP A 82 9.67 1.83 -3.72
C ASP A 82 9.30 1.33 -2.32
N VAL A 83 8.01 1.37 -1.96
CA VAL A 83 7.55 0.84 -0.67
C VAL A 83 7.68 -0.67 -0.59
N LEU A 84 7.45 -1.40 -1.69
CA LEU A 84 7.62 -2.86 -1.70
C LEU A 84 9.10 -3.25 -1.60
N LYS A 85 9.99 -2.50 -2.26
CA LYS A 85 11.44 -2.70 -2.15
C LYS A 85 11.94 -2.43 -0.73
N SER A 86 11.38 -1.43 -0.05
CA SER A 86 11.80 -1.06 1.32
C SER A 86 11.47 -2.14 2.35
N ILE A 87 10.47 -2.99 2.10
CA ILE A 87 10.07 -4.09 3.00
C ILE A 87 10.60 -5.46 2.56
N PHE A 88 10.99 -5.63 1.29
CA PHE A 88 11.28 -6.94 0.70
C PHE A 88 12.38 -7.71 1.43
N LYS A 89 13.47 -7.04 1.85
CA LYS A 89 14.57 -7.69 2.59
C LYS A 89 14.10 -8.25 3.94
N ARG A 90 13.12 -7.62 4.58
CA ARG A 90 12.56 -8.05 5.88
C ARG A 90 11.53 -9.15 5.72
N TRP A 91 10.77 -9.11 4.63
CA TRP A 91 9.67 -10.03 4.35
C TRP A 91 9.86 -10.75 3.01
N PRO A 92 10.93 -11.56 2.86
CA PRO A 92 11.27 -12.17 1.57
C PRO A 92 10.26 -13.24 1.11
N TRP A 93 9.37 -13.69 1.99
CA TRP A 93 8.26 -14.61 1.71
C TRP A 93 6.94 -13.92 1.35
N LEU A 94 6.86 -12.59 1.39
CA LEU A 94 5.65 -11.86 0.98
C LEU A 94 5.42 -12.08 -0.52
N ARG A 95 4.23 -12.56 -0.90
CA ARG A 95 3.88 -12.87 -2.29
C ARG A 95 2.61 -12.17 -2.74
N TYR A 96 1.57 -12.12 -1.91
CA TYR A 96 0.26 -11.63 -2.35
C TYR A 96 0.07 -10.17 -1.94
N ILE A 97 -0.16 -9.29 -2.91
CA ILE A 97 -0.38 -7.86 -2.67
C ILE A 97 -1.75 -7.47 -3.20
N PHE A 98 -2.64 -7.02 -2.33
CA PHE A 98 -3.95 -6.47 -2.69
C PHE A 98 -3.85 -4.96 -2.89
N ALA A 99 -4.43 -4.45 -3.98
CA ALA A 99 -4.39 -3.03 -4.31
C ALA A 99 -5.64 -2.58 -5.05
N ASN A 100 -5.93 -1.28 -5.06
CA ASN A 100 -7.04 -0.73 -5.83
C ASN A 100 -6.70 -0.60 -7.33
N GLY A 101 -7.67 -0.12 -8.13
CA GLY A 101 -7.51 0.04 -9.58
C GLY A 101 -6.37 0.97 -10.04
N GLY A 102 -5.90 1.89 -9.20
CA GLY A 102 -4.77 2.79 -9.48
C GLY A 102 -3.42 2.09 -9.61
N TYR A 103 -3.33 0.83 -9.18
CA TYR A 103 -2.15 -0.03 -9.26
C TYR A 103 -2.21 -1.02 -10.43
N ALA A 104 -3.05 -0.79 -11.44
CA ALA A 104 -3.16 -1.66 -12.60
C ALA A 104 -2.24 -1.25 -13.77
N GLY A 105 -2.00 -2.20 -14.68
CA GLY A 105 -1.42 -1.96 -16.01
C GLY A 105 -0.03 -2.59 -16.25
N PRO A 106 0.35 -2.80 -17.52
CA PRO A 106 1.55 -3.55 -17.89
C PRO A 106 2.85 -2.87 -17.43
N LYS A 107 2.90 -1.53 -17.48
CA LYS A 107 4.05 -0.75 -17.00
C LYS A 107 4.29 -0.91 -15.48
N PHE A 108 3.24 -1.16 -14.71
CA PHE A 108 3.39 -1.45 -13.29
C PHE A 108 3.95 -2.86 -13.08
N LYS A 109 3.35 -3.85 -13.75
CA LYS A 109 3.80 -5.25 -13.69
C LYS A 109 5.30 -5.39 -13.96
N GLY A 110 5.79 -4.83 -15.07
CA GLY A 110 7.21 -4.92 -15.42
C GLY A 110 8.17 -4.20 -14.47
N ARG A 111 7.70 -3.19 -13.72
CA ARG A 111 8.51 -2.57 -12.65
C ARG A 111 8.51 -3.41 -11.39
N LEU A 112 7.37 -4.01 -11.07
CA LEU A 112 7.21 -4.85 -9.90
C LEU A 112 8.06 -6.13 -10.00
N GLU A 113 8.15 -6.72 -11.19
CA GLU A 113 9.01 -7.88 -11.49
C GLU A 113 10.49 -7.62 -11.19
N LYS A 114 10.95 -6.35 -11.24
CA LYS A 114 12.33 -5.97 -10.87
C LYS A 114 12.54 -5.87 -9.36
N VAL A 115 11.47 -5.81 -8.57
CA VAL A 115 11.53 -5.73 -7.10
C VAL A 115 11.47 -7.12 -6.49
N GLY A 116 10.55 -7.96 -6.98
CA GLY A 116 10.36 -9.31 -6.45
C GLY A 116 9.21 -10.04 -7.13
N LYS A 117 9.04 -11.32 -6.75
CA LYS A 117 7.94 -12.14 -7.26
C LYS A 117 6.68 -11.88 -6.45
N PHE A 118 5.84 -10.97 -6.94
CA PHE A 118 4.56 -10.63 -6.32
C PHE A 118 3.38 -11.00 -7.21
N THR A 119 2.31 -11.49 -6.59
CA THR A 119 0.99 -11.70 -7.18
C THR A 119 0.08 -10.56 -6.78
N MET A 120 -0.30 -9.72 -7.74
CA MET A 120 -1.18 -8.58 -7.51
C MET A 120 -2.65 -9.00 -7.59
N GLY A 121 -3.39 -8.81 -6.50
CA GLY A 121 -4.85 -8.85 -6.48
C GLY A 121 -5.42 -7.44 -6.63
N ILE A 122 -5.77 -7.04 -7.86
CA ILE A 122 -6.39 -5.73 -8.10
C ILE A 122 -7.87 -5.80 -7.75
N ILE A 123 -8.26 -5.12 -6.67
CA ILE A 123 -9.64 -5.03 -6.19
C ILE A 123 -10.27 -3.79 -6.82
N LYS A 124 -11.16 -4.01 -7.79
CA LYS A 124 -11.99 -2.98 -8.40
C LYS A 124 -13.46 -3.23 -8.06
N ARG A 125 -14.28 -2.18 -8.10
CA ARG A 125 -15.74 -2.37 -8.18
C ARG A 125 -16.04 -2.99 -9.54
N SER A 126 -17.04 -3.87 -9.60
CA SER A 126 -17.54 -4.31 -10.91
C SER A 126 -18.14 -3.11 -11.63
N ASP A 127 -17.78 -2.90 -12.90
CA ASP A 127 -18.34 -1.82 -13.73
C ASP A 127 -19.86 -2.01 -13.98
N GLN A 128 -20.40 -3.20 -13.67
CA GLN A 128 -21.82 -3.56 -13.77
C GLN A 128 -22.58 -3.44 -12.46
N ALA A 129 -21.94 -3.05 -11.36
CA ALA A 129 -22.59 -2.96 -10.06
C ALA A 129 -23.56 -1.76 -10.02
N LEU A 130 -24.86 -2.04 -10.07
CA LEU A 130 -25.92 -1.08 -9.79
C LEU A 130 -26.15 -1.01 -8.27
N GLY A 131 -25.35 -0.19 -7.58
CA GLY A 131 -25.53 0.09 -6.15
C GLY A 131 -24.27 -0.11 -5.28
N PHE A 132 -24.46 -0.19 -3.96
CA PHE A 132 -23.38 -0.40 -3.01
C PHE A 132 -22.92 -1.87 -3.01
N GLU A 133 -21.70 -2.12 -3.49
CA GLU A 133 -21.06 -3.43 -3.44
C GLU A 133 -20.01 -3.47 -2.30
N LEU A 134 -20.20 -4.39 -1.35
CA LEU A 134 -19.23 -4.63 -0.28
C LEU A 134 -18.01 -5.37 -0.84
N LEU A 135 -16.94 -4.63 -1.13
CA LEU A 135 -15.66 -5.20 -1.50
C LEU A 135 -14.91 -5.68 -0.24
N SER A 136 -15.11 -6.94 0.13
CA SER A 136 -14.59 -7.62 1.34
C SER A 136 -13.11 -7.33 1.68
N ARG A 137 -12.28 -6.94 0.70
CA ARG A 137 -10.83 -6.68 0.87
C ARG A 137 -10.38 -5.25 0.58
N ARG A 138 -11.27 -4.34 0.17
CA ARG A 138 -10.95 -2.92 -0.09
C ARG A 138 -10.77 -2.11 1.20
N TRP A 139 -11.48 -2.49 2.26
CA TRP A 139 -11.53 -1.80 3.55
C TRP A 139 -10.35 -2.06 4.49
N VAL A 140 -9.38 -2.91 4.10
CA VAL A 140 -8.19 -3.20 4.92
C VAL A 140 -7.38 -1.93 5.21
N VAL A 141 -7.45 -0.93 4.31
CA VAL A 141 -6.60 0.26 4.37
C VAL A 141 -7.33 1.53 4.83
N GLU A 142 -8.61 1.66 4.52
CA GLU A 142 -9.37 2.91 4.76
C GLU A 142 -9.52 3.27 6.26
N HIS A 143 -9.36 2.31 7.18
CA HIS A 143 -9.38 2.54 8.64
C HIS A 143 -8.03 2.95 9.24
N THR A 144 -6.92 2.86 8.50
CA THR A 144 -5.57 3.11 9.04
C THR A 144 -5.14 4.58 8.90
N PHE A 145 -5.93 5.40 8.20
CA PHE A 145 -5.61 6.79 7.92
C PHE A 145 -6.36 7.81 8.79
N ALA A 146 -7.14 7.34 9.76
CA ALA A 146 -7.80 8.17 10.77
C ALA A 146 -6.77 8.84 11.72
#